data_AF-A0A957UAP8-F1
#
_entry.id   AF-A0A957UAP8-F1
#
_cell.length_a   1.000
_cell.length_b   1.000
_cell.length_c   1.000
_cell.angle_alpha   90.00
_cell.angle_beta   90.00
_cell.angle_gamma   90.00
#
_symmetry.space_group_name_H-M   'P 1'
#
loop_
_entity.id
_entity.type
_entity.pdbx_description
1 polymer ?
#
loop_
_entity_poly.entity_id
_entity_poly.type
_entity_poly.pdbx_seq_one_letter_code
_entity_poly.pdbx_strand_id
1 'polypeptide(L)'
;RLDQFATPWERPVVVPEQRQMLSDTVFELGLHPLTMTLITSALRRYGDAGAQFVLNITTAAGEQLRERPAAATRVARQLMLGVDTFRNATLTSLHSRRLTAIALAQAGAVDEVLGQLTAIANIQAARRESGLSLRKGDQSILRQVKRPTADA
;
A
#
# COMPACT_ATOMS: atom_id res chain seq x y z
N ARG A 1 -24.24 -12.52 3.93
CA ARG A 1 -23.59 -12.34 2.61
C ARG A 1 -22.58 -11.21 2.79
N LEU A 2 -21.27 -11.40 2.51
CA LEU A 2 -20.22 -10.40 2.84
C LEU A 2 -20.45 -9.03 2.18
N ASP A 3 -21.09 -9.07 1.01
CA ASP A 3 -21.61 -7.94 0.22
C ASP A 3 -22.71 -7.12 0.92
N GLN A 4 -23.30 -7.61 2.01
CA GLN A 4 -24.36 -6.89 2.76
C GLN A 4 -23.82 -6.00 3.88
N PHE A 5 -22.53 -6.11 4.21
CA PHE A 5 -21.91 -5.27 5.23
C PHE A 5 -21.37 -3.98 4.59
N ALA A 6 -21.44 -2.86 5.31
CA ALA A 6 -20.97 -1.57 4.81
C ALA A 6 -19.43 -1.51 4.62
N THR A 7 -18.67 -2.10 5.55
CA THR A 7 -17.20 -2.12 5.51
C THR A 7 -16.61 -3.50 5.89
N PRO A 8 -16.94 -4.59 5.15
CA PRO A 8 -16.60 -5.96 5.52
C PRO A 8 -15.09 -6.21 5.64
N TRP A 9 -14.27 -5.41 4.97
CA TRP A 9 -12.82 -5.60 4.88
C TRP A 9 -12.01 -4.62 5.72
N GLU A 10 -12.65 -3.64 6.37
CA GLU A 10 -11.93 -2.59 7.10
C GLU A 10 -11.09 -3.16 8.24
N ARG A 11 -11.71 -3.91 9.15
CA ARG A 11 -10.99 -4.54 10.27
C ARG A 11 -10.00 -5.62 9.79
N PRO A 12 -10.37 -6.55 8.89
CA PRO A 12 -9.43 -7.55 8.37
C PRO A 12 -8.18 -6.97 7.69
N VAL A 13 -8.29 -5.84 6.98
CA VAL A 13 -7.14 -5.23 6.30
C VAL A 13 -6.29 -4.39 7.28
N VAL A 14 -6.91 -3.69 8.24
CA VAL A 14 -6.18 -2.79 9.14
C VAL A 14 -5.43 -3.54 10.24
N VAL A 15 -6.04 -4.58 10.84
CA VAL A 15 -5.43 -5.35 11.93
C VAL A 15 -4.31 -6.26 11.40
N PRO A 16 -3.06 -6.16 11.90
CA PRO A 16 -1.92 -6.88 11.32
C PRO A 16 -2.07 -8.40 11.19
N GLU A 17 -2.53 -9.07 12.24
CA GLU A 17 -2.68 -10.52 12.27
C GLU A 17 -3.79 -10.98 11.31
N GLN A 18 -4.90 -10.24 11.27
CA GLN A 18 -6.01 -10.52 10.36
C GLN A 18 -5.63 -10.22 8.90
N ARG A 19 -4.81 -9.19 8.68
CA ARG A 19 -4.32 -8.83 7.34
C ARG A 19 -3.44 -9.93 6.77
N GLN A 20 -2.55 -10.50 7.58
CA GLN A 20 -1.71 -11.62 7.15
C GLN A 20 -2.58 -12.82 6.78
N MET A 21 -3.48 -13.23 7.68
CA MET A 21 -4.41 -14.34 7.41
C MET A 21 -5.27 -14.10 6.16
N LEU A 22 -5.73 -12.85 5.96
CA LEU A 22 -6.49 -12.47 4.77
C LEU A 22 -5.64 -12.52 3.51
N SER A 23 -4.40 -12.03 3.53
CA SER A 23 -3.51 -12.09 2.35
C SER A 23 -3.24 -13.52 1.94
N ASP A 24 -2.99 -14.40 2.91
CA ASP A 24 -2.72 -15.82 2.65
C ASP A 24 -3.96 -16.49 2.06
N THR A 25 -5.13 -16.22 2.65
CA THR A 25 -6.42 -16.75 2.14
C THR A 25 -6.71 -16.27 0.72
N VAL A 26 -6.49 -14.97 0.43
CA VAL A 26 -6.73 -14.39 -0.89
C VAL A 26 -5.76 -14.95 -1.92
N PHE A 27 -4.51 -15.19 -1.52
CA PHE A 27 -3.51 -15.81 -2.37
C PHE A 27 -3.91 -17.23 -2.79
N GLU A 28 -4.27 -18.07 -1.81
CA GLU A 28 -4.71 -19.46 -2.01
C GLU A 28 -6.01 -19.56 -2.82
N LEU A 29 -6.96 -18.64 -2.58
CA LEU A 29 -8.24 -18.62 -3.32
C LEU A 29 -8.03 -18.23 -4.79
N GLY A 30 -7.13 -17.29 -5.06
CA GLY A 30 -6.82 -16.85 -6.43
C GLY A 30 -7.64 -15.65 -6.90
N LEU A 31 -7.65 -15.45 -8.21
CA LEU A 31 -8.35 -14.35 -8.88
C LEU A 31 -9.84 -14.65 -9.01
N HIS A 32 -10.61 -14.15 -8.05
CA HIS A 32 -12.07 -14.15 -8.05
C HIS A 32 -12.55 -12.67 -8.06
N PRO A 33 -13.71 -12.32 -8.63
CA PRO A 33 -14.16 -10.93 -8.70
C PRO A 33 -14.10 -10.15 -7.37
N LEU A 34 -14.42 -10.82 -6.25
CA LEU A 34 -14.32 -10.23 -4.91
C LEU A 34 -12.86 -9.97 -4.48
N THR A 35 -11.96 -10.92 -4.69
CA THR A 35 -10.54 -10.76 -4.31
C THR A 35 -9.85 -9.75 -5.21
N MET A 36 -10.19 -9.72 -6.50
CA MET A 36 -9.71 -8.71 -7.44
C MET A 36 -10.16 -7.29 -7.04
N THR A 37 -11.43 -7.12 -6.71
CA THR A 37 -11.96 -5.81 -6.25
C THR A 37 -11.28 -5.38 -4.95
N LEU A 38 -11.06 -6.32 -4.03
CA LEU A 38 -10.35 -6.06 -2.79
C LEU A 38 -8.91 -5.61 -3.05
N ILE A 39 -8.15 -6.33 -3.88
CA ILE A 39 -6.75 -6.00 -4.21
C ILE A 39 -6.68 -4.61 -4.87
N THR A 40 -7.40 -4.42 -5.97
CA THR A 40 -7.36 -3.18 -6.79
C THR A 40 -7.79 -1.92 -6.05
N SER A 41 -8.65 -2.04 -5.03
CA SER A 41 -9.11 -0.90 -4.23
C SER A 41 -8.38 -0.74 -2.89
N ALA A 42 -7.51 -1.68 -2.51
CA ALA A 42 -6.93 -1.75 -1.17
C ALA A 42 -6.13 -0.50 -0.80
N LEU A 43 -5.22 -0.05 -1.68
CA LEU A 43 -4.37 1.11 -1.42
C LEU A 43 -5.20 2.38 -1.26
N ARG A 44 -6.22 2.56 -2.11
CA ARG A 44 -7.10 3.73 -2.07
C ARG A 44 -7.98 3.74 -0.83
N ARG A 45 -8.50 2.59 -0.41
CA ARG A 45 -9.46 2.48 0.70
C ARG A 45 -8.80 2.39 2.08
N TYR A 46 -7.62 1.77 2.17
CA TYR A 46 -6.99 1.41 3.44
C TYR A 46 -5.56 1.97 3.59
N GLY A 47 -5.11 2.81 2.65
CA GLY A 47 -3.80 3.48 2.71
C GLY A 47 -2.64 2.50 2.88
N ASP A 48 -1.79 2.75 3.87
CA ASP A 48 -0.60 1.93 4.16
C ASP A 48 -0.95 0.47 4.53
N ALA A 49 -2.06 0.24 5.24
CA ALA A 49 -2.50 -1.12 5.57
C ALA A 49 -2.93 -1.89 4.30
N GLY A 50 -3.59 -1.20 3.37
CA GLY A 50 -3.93 -1.74 2.06
C GLY A 50 -2.71 -2.02 1.21
N ALA A 51 -1.71 -1.13 1.22
CA ALA A 51 -0.44 -1.35 0.54
C ALA A 51 0.29 -2.58 1.09
N GLN A 52 0.36 -2.74 2.42
CA GLN A 52 0.97 -3.91 3.02
C GLN A 52 0.22 -5.20 2.66
N PHE A 53 -1.11 -5.15 2.65
CA PHE A 53 -1.96 -6.28 2.25
C PHE A 53 -1.66 -6.74 0.82
N VAL A 54 -1.63 -5.81 -0.13
CA VAL A 54 -1.33 -6.13 -1.54
C VAL A 54 0.12 -6.60 -1.70
N LEU A 55 1.06 -6.00 -0.96
CA LEU A 55 2.46 -6.44 -0.98
C LEU A 55 2.59 -7.89 -0.52
N ASN A 56 1.92 -8.30 0.56
CA ASN A 56 1.98 -9.68 1.05
C ASN A 56 1.57 -10.69 -0.04
N ILE A 57 0.47 -10.41 -0.76
CA ILE A 57 0.00 -11.25 -1.87
C ILE A 57 1.01 -11.26 -3.02
N THR A 58 1.57 -10.09 -3.35
CA THR A 58 2.54 -9.91 -4.43
C THR A 58 3.84 -10.67 -4.12
N THR A 59 4.31 -10.62 -2.88
CA THR A 59 5.51 -11.34 -2.41
C THR A 59 5.29 -12.85 -2.46
N ALA A 60 4.17 -13.35 -1.93
CA ALA A 60 3.85 -14.77 -1.98
C ALA A 60 3.77 -15.29 -3.43
N ALA A 61 3.19 -14.50 -4.34
CA ALA A 61 3.14 -14.83 -5.76
C ALA A 61 4.53 -14.81 -6.41
N GLY A 62 5.37 -13.83 -6.10
CA GLY A 62 6.74 -13.76 -6.58
C GLY A 62 7.61 -14.93 -6.10
N GLU A 63 7.46 -15.32 -4.84
CA GLU A 63 8.14 -16.48 -4.25
C GLU A 63 7.69 -17.78 -4.90
N GLN A 64 6.38 -18.02 -4.99
CA GLN A 64 5.86 -19.24 -5.61
C GLN A 64 6.24 -19.35 -7.10
N LEU A 65 6.28 -18.24 -7.84
CA LEU A 65 6.71 -18.24 -9.24
C LEU A 65 8.20 -18.59 -9.39
N ARG A 66 9.06 -18.12 -8.47
CA ARG A 66 10.49 -18.47 -8.43
C ARG A 66 10.70 -19.95 -8.10
N GLU A 67 9.96 -20.49 -7.12
CA GLU A 67 10.10 -21.88 -6.69
C GLU A 67 9.48 -22.89 -7.65
N ARG A 68 8.34 -22.53 -8.27
CA ARG A 68 7.55 -23.42 -9.13
C ARG A 68 7.16 -22.75 -10.44
N PRO A 69 8.10 -22.63 -11.40
CA PRO A 69 7.83 -22.01 -12.71
C PRO A 69 6.69 -22.69 -13.50
N ALA A 70 6.42 -23.98 -13.26
CA ALA A 70 5.36 -24.73 -13.92
C ALA A 70 3.93 -24.32 -13.50
N ALA A 71 3.75 -23.62 -12.37
CA ALA A 71 2.46 -23.08 -11.91
C ALA A 71 2.15 -21.67 -12.48
N ALA A 72 2.92 -21.24 -13.50
CA ALA A 72 3.12 -19.84 -13.86
C ALA A 72 1.84 -19.04 -14.13
N THR A 73 0.87 -19.54 -14.88
CA THR A 73 -0.11 -18.64 -15.50
C THR A 73 -1.08 -18.00 -14.51
N ARG A 74 -1.48 -18.70 -13.43
CA ARG A 74 -2.36 -18.11 -12.41
C ARG A 74 -1.57 -17.20 -11.48
N VAL A 75 -0.45 -17.70 -10.96
CA VAL A 75 0.39 -17.00 -9.99
C VAL A 75 0.99 -15.73 -10.59
N ALA A 76 1.47 -15.79 -11.84
CA ALA A 76 1.97 -14.62 -12.55
C ALA A 76 0.87 -13.56 -12.77
N ARG A 77 -0.38 -13.97 -13.04
CA ARG A 77 -1.49 -13.01 -13.12
C ARG A 77 -1.81 -12.37 -11.77
N GLN A 78 -1.71 -13.11 -10.67
CA GLN A 78 -1.87 -12.55 -9.31
C GLN A 78 -0.75 -11.55 -8.99
N LEU A 79 0.50 -11.90 -9.32
CA LEU A 79 1.65 -11.00 -9.19
C LEU A 79 1.43 -9.71 -9.97
N MET A 80 1.09 -9.82 -11.25
CA MET A 80 0.86 -8.66 -12.12
C MET A 80 -0.31 -7.80 -11.64
N LEU A 81 -1.39 -8.40 -11.14
CA LEU A 81 -2.51 -7.63 -10.56
C LEU A 81 -2.05 -6.79 -9.36
N GLY A 82 -1.24 -7.35 -8.47
CA GLY A 82 -0.69 -6.61 -7.33
C GLY A 82 0.22 -5.47 -7.78
N VAL A 83 1.10 -5.73 -8.73
CA VAL A 83 2.01 -4.74 -9.32
C VAL A 83 1.25 -3.61 -10.01
N ASP A 84 0.26 -3.94 -10.83
CA ASP A 84 -0.56 -2.94 -11.52
C ASP A 84 -1.40 -2.13 -10.54
N THR A 85 -1.82 -2.72 -9.41
CA THR A 85 -2.47 -1.98 -8.32
C THR A 85 -1.53 -0.93 -7.75
N PHE A 86 -0.26 -1.27 -7.53
CA PHE A 86 0.75 -0.31 -7.07
C PHE A 86 1.05 0.78 -8.11
N ARG A 87 1.19 0.42 -9.39
CA ARG A 87 1.44 1.37 -10.49
C ARG A 87 0.34 2.41 -10.62
N ASN A 88 -0.91 2.00 -10.45
CA ASN A 88 -2.08 2.86 -10.63
C ASN A 88 -2.52 3.59 -9.35
N ALA A 89 -1.82 3.41 -8.23
CA ALA A 89 -2.19 4.02 -6.96
C ALA A 89 -1.59 5.42 -6.77
N THR A 90 -2.39 6.33 -6.22
CA THR A 90 -1.89 7.62 -5.73
C THR A 90 -1.20 7.45 -4.37
N LEU A 91 0.13 7.51 -4.34
CA LEU A 91 0.94 7.27 -3.15
C LEU A 91 1.15 8.56 -2.34
N THR A 92 0.50 8.64 -1.18
CA THR A 92 0.53 9.82 -0.29
C THR A 92 1.55 9.71 0.84
N SER A 93 2.05 8.51 1.15
CA SER A 93 2.98 8.26 2.24
C SER A 93 4.35 7.81 1.74
N LEU A 94 5.41 8.08 2.52
CA LEU A 94 6.75 7.56 2.21
C LEU A 94 6.80 6.03 2.36
N HIS A 95 6.00 5.48 3.28
CA HIS A 95 5.94 4.05 3.53
C HIS A 95 5.35 3.29 2.33
N SER A 96 4.18 3.70 1.82
CA SER A 96 3.57 3.12 0.63
C SER A 96 4.47 3.18 -0.61
N ARG A 97 5.27 4.25 -0.78
CA ARG A 97 6.31 4.34 -1.82
C ARG A 97 7.39 3.28 -1.69
N ARG A 98 7.85 3.00 -0.47
CA ARG A 98 8.82 1.92 -0.22
C ARG A 98 8.20 0.56 -0.55
N LEU A 99 6.96 0.31 -0.14
CA LEU A 99 6.24 -0.93 -0.46
C LEU A 99 6.06 -1.09 -1.97
N THR A 100 5.77 0.00 -2.69
CA THR A 100 5.65 0.03 -4.15
C THR A 100 6.96 -0.38 -4.82
N ALA A 101 8.09 0.16 -4.37
CA ALA A 101 9.41 -0.22 -4.90
C ALA A 101 9.69 -1.72 -4.70
N ILE A 102 9.30 -2.30 -3.56
CA ILE A 102 9.45 -3.75 -3.32
C ILE A 102 8.58 -4.54 -4.30
N ALA A 103 7.30 -4.16 -4.47
CA ALA A 103 6.38 -4.84 -5.39
C ALA A 103 6.87 -4.79 -6.84
N LEU A 104 7.34 -3.63 -7.30
CA LEU A 104 7.93 -3.46 -8.64
C LEU A 104 9.19 -4.32 -8.84
N ALA A 105 10.02 -4.44 -7.80
CA ALA A 105 11.20 -5.30 -7.83
C ALA A 105 10.84 -6.79 -7.98
N GLN A 106 9.72 -7.24 -7.36
CA GLN A 106 9.24 -8.62 -7.55
C GLN A 106 8.87 -8.92 -9.01
N ALA A 107 8.43 -7.90 -9.77
CA ALA A 107 8.13 -8.02 -11.20
C ALA A 107 9.32 -7.74 -12.13
N GLY A 108 10.50 -7.42 -11.58
CA GLY A 108 11.68 -7.08 -12.38
C GLY A 108 11.59 -5.73 -13.10
N ALA A 109 10.71 -4.81 -12.67
CA ALA A 109 10.53 -3.50 -13.28
C ALA A 109 11.63 -2.50 -12.84
N VAL A 110 12.87 -2.75 -13.25
CA VAL A 110 14.08 -2.04 -12.77
C VAL A 110 13.97 -0.52 -12.91
N ASP A 111 13.55 -0.02 -14.07
CA ASP A 111 13.45 1.43 -14.32
C ASP A 111 12.41 2.09 -13.41
N GLU A 112 11.29 1.43 -13.16
CA GLU A 112 10.24 1.93 -12.26
C GLU A 112 10.72 1.90 -10.79
N VAL A 113 11.48 0.87 -10.39
CA VAL A 113 12.10 0.80 -9.06
C VAL A 113 13.06 1.95 -8.86
N LEU A 114 13.95 2.21 -9.83
CA LEU A 114 14.87 3.34 -9.78
C LEU A 114 14.12 4.67 -9.67
N GLY A 115 13.04 4.85 -10.45
CA GLY A 115 12.17 6.01 -10.36
C GLY A 115 11.57 6.20 -8.96
N GLN A 116 11.10 5.13 -8.31
CA GLN A 116 10.59 5.20 -6.94
C GLN A 116 11.68 5.52 -5.92
N LEU A 117 12.88 4.95 -6.06
CA LEU A 117 14.00 5.23 -5.16
C LEU A 117 14.46 6.68 -5.26
N THR A 118 14.53 7.24 -6.47
CA THR A 118 14.83 8.66 -6.69
C THR A 118 13.76 9.55 -6.06
N ALA A 119 12.48 9.23 -6.24
CA ALA A 119 11.39 9.98 -5.61
C ALA A 119 11.48 9.94 -4.07
N ILE A 120 11.78 8.77 -3.50
CA ILE A 120 12.00 8.60 -2.05
C ILE A 120 13.16 9.46 -1.57
N ALA A 121 14.30 9.42 -2.28
CA ALA A 121 15.48 10.21 -1.93
C ALA A 121 15.19 11.71 -1.95
N ASN A 122 14.47 12.20 -2.97
CA ASN A 122 14.07 13.60 -3.09
C ASN A 122 13.13 14.03 -1.94
N ILE A 123 12.14 13.21 -1.60
CA ILE A 123 11.25 13.47 -0.45
C ILE A 123 12.05 13.53 0.85
N GLN A 124 13.01 12.62 1.04
CA GLN A 124 13.86 12.60 2.23
C GLN A 124 14.84 13.78 2.28
N ALA A 125 15.38 14.23 1.15
CA ALA A 125 16.20 15.44 1.06
C ALA A 125 15.37 16.68 1.42
N ALA A 126 14.20 16.86 0.81
CA ALA A 126 13.30 17.97 1.12
C ALA A 126 12.86 18.00 2.60
N ARG A 127 12.63 16.84 3.22
CA ARG A 127 12.35 16.74 4.66
C ARG A 127 13.52 17.17 5.54
N ARG A 128 14.75 16.88 5.12
CA ARG A 128 15.96 17.32 5.83
C ARG A 128 16.15 18.83 5.72
N GLU A 129 15.97 19.38 4.52
CA GLU A 129 16.12 20.81 4.24
C GLU A 129 15.04 21.67 4.89
N SER A 130 13.79 21.17 4.96
CA SER A 130 12.67 21.88 5.61
C SER A 130 12.73 21.88 7.14
N GLY A 131 13.67 21.17 7.77
CA GLY A 131 13.77 21.12 9.24
C GLY A 131 12.57 20.47 9.94
N LEU A 132 11.64 19.87 9.18
CA LEU A 132 10.47 19.13 9.67
C LEU A 132 10.91 17.80 10.28
N SER A 133 11.56 17.90 11.44
CA SER A 133 11.70 16.80 12.37
C SER A 133 10.29 16.43 12.81
N LEU A 134 9.80 15.22 12.50
CA LEU A 134 8.58 14.67 13.11
C LEU A 134 8.78 14.51 14.64
N ARG A 135 8.80 15.62 15.38
CA ARG A 135 8.75 15.66 16.83
C ARG A 135 7.41 16.27 17.20
N LYS A 136 6.41 15.41 17.43
CA LYS A 136 5.30 15.53 18.41
C LYS A 136 4.55 16.89 18.53
N GLY A 137 4.76 17.84 17.63
CA GLY A 137 4.42 19.25 17.79
C GLY A 137 3.37 19.77 16.81
N ASP A 138 2.95 18.99 15.82
CA ASP A 138 1.95 19.42 14.82
C ASP A 138 0.56 19.69 15.41
N GLN A 139 0.32 19.38 16.69
CA GLN A 139 -0.89 19.85 17.40
C GLN A 139 -0.83 21.34 17.79
N SER A 140 0.36 21.96 17.86
CA SER A 140 0.47 23.38 18.25
C SER A 140 0.33 24.34 17.06
N ILE A 141 0.72 23.91 15.85
CA ILE A 141 0.66 24.75 14.65
C ILE A 141 -0.81 25.01 14.23
N LEU A 142 -1.72 24.07 14.49
CA LEU A 142 -3.15 24.23 14.22
C LEU A 142 -3.91 25.02 15.31
N ARG A 143 -3.26 25.38 16.43
CA ARG A 143 -3.94 25.99 17.60
C ARG A 143 -3.70 27.49 17.80
N GLN A 144 -2.92 28.13 16.93
CA GLN A 144 -2.52 29.54 17.11
C GLN A 144 -3.27 30.56 16.24
N VAL A 145 -4.50 30.26 15.79
CA VAL A 145 -5.41 31.33 15.32
C VAL A 145 -6.31 31.76 16.48
N LYS A 146 -5.74 32.54 17.41
CA LYS A 146 -6.53 33.28 18.40
C LYS A 146 -7.20 34.42 17.64
N ARG A 147 -8.50 34.30 17.38
CA ARG A 147 -9.31 35.40 16.85
C ARG A 147 -9.19 36.59 17.81
N PRO A 148 -8.87 37.82 17.36
CA PRO A 148 -9.11 38.98 18.18
C PRO A 148 -10.63 39.07 18.38
N THR A 149 -11.08 38.98 19.63
CA THR A 149 -12.41 39.47 20.00
C THR A 149 -12.39 40.97 19.76
N ALA A 150 -13.10 41.40 18.71
CA ALA A 150 -13.42 42.80 18.55
C ALA A 150 -14.41 43.16 19.66
N ASP A 151 -13.98 44.02 20.59
CA ASP A 151 -14.89 44.72 21.48
C ASP A 151 -15.74 45.70 20.66
N ALA A 152 -17.06 45.53 20.71
CA ALA A 152 -18.08 46.51 20.35
C ALA A 152 -19.31 46.27 21.21
#